data_AF-A0ABD5KYP5-F1
#
_entry.id   AF-A0ABD5KYP5-F1
#
_cell.length_a   1.000
_cell.length_b   1.000
_cell.length_c   1.000
_cell.angle_alpha   90.00
_cell.angle_beta   90.00
_cell.angle_gamma   90.00
#
_symmetry.space_group_name_H-M   'P 1'
#
loop_
_entity.id
_entity.type
_entity.pdbx_description
1 polymer ?
#
loop_
_entity_poly.entity_id
_entity_poly.type
_entity_poly.pdbx_seq_one_letter_code
_entity_poly.pdbx_strand_id
1 'polypeptide(L)'
;MERHMNGNIVKGKRVGNFFLGMPEEDLLKELAQPFGIENRHGCTVYEAEHVSFFVDDKTKKVYQICVTEGFQGKFLNHYGIGSDLLDVDPDPKNWHVDWEASCYSSVKHRGIIFELEEDAIMYEVEKGKEFPIGWICIAHPSMYEDGEE
;
A
#
# COMPACT_ATOMS: atom_id res chain seq x y z
N MET A 1 -17.00 -16.09 -0.63
CA MET A 1 -15.71 -15.67 -0.06
C MET A 1 -15.09 -14.73 -1.07
N GLU A 2 -15.07 -13.44 -0.75
CA GLU A 2 -14.54 -12.40 -1.62
C GLU A 2 -13.04 -12.65 -1.84
N ARG A 3 -12.67 -12.93 -3.09
CA ARG A 3 -11.30 -13.34 -3.46
C ARG A 3 -10.27 -12.22 -3.25
N HIS A 4 -10.71 -10.99 -3.02
CA HIS A 4 -9.87 -9.82 -2.82
C HIS A 4 -9.52 -9.55 -1.35
N MET A 5 -10.16 -10.22 -0.38
CA MET A 5 -9.94 -9.96 1.06
C MET A 5 -8.79 -10.74 1.68
N ASN A 6 -8.38 -11.83 1.02
CA ASN A 6 -7.45 -12.82 1.57
C ASN A 6 -6.31 -13.03 0.58
N GLY A 7 -5.12 -12.52 0.88
CA GLY A 7 -3.98 -12.71 -0.02
C GLY A 7 -2.66 -12.20 0.53
N ASN A 8 -1.57 -12.91 0.27
CA ASN A 8 -0.25 -12.44 0.68
C ASN A 8 0.09 -11.12 -0.01
N ILE A 9 0.65 -10.20 0.77
CA ILE A 9 1.23 -8.97 0.26
C ILE A 9 2.68 -9.27 -0.10
N VAL A 10 3.04 -9.04 -1.36
CA VAL A 10 4.40 -9.19 -1.88
C VAL A 10 4.87 -7.82 -2.34
N LYS A 11 5.80 -7.24 -1.58
CA LYS A 11 6.38 -5.92 -1.86
C LYS A 11 6.79 -5.77 -3.33
N GLY A 12 6.40 -4.66 -3.94
CA GLY A 12 6.70 -4.30 -5.32
C GLY A 12 6.14 -5.26 -6.37
N LYS A 13 5.18 -6.11 -6.02
CA LYS A 13 4.67 -7.15 -6.94
C LYS A 13 3.16 -7.33 -6.92
N ARG A 14 2.58 -7.76 -5.80
CA ARG A 14 1.16 -8.17 -5.77
C ARG A 14 0.52 -8.16 -4.39
N VAL A 15 -0.81 -8.04 -4.37
CA VAL A 15 -1.70 -8.28 -3.24
C VAL A 15 -2.69 -9.35 -3.64
N GLY A 16 -2.59 -10.54 -3.06
CA GLY A 16 -3.43 -11.67 -3.47
C GLY A 16 -3.27 -11.98 -4.96
N ASN A 17 -4.36 -11.89 -5.73
CA ASN A 17 -4.37 -12.16 -7.17
C ASN A 17 -4.07 -10.92 -8.03
N PHE A 18 -4.06 -9.72 -7.44
CA PHE A 18 -3.83 -8.47 -8.15
C PHE A 18 -2.35 -8.12 -8.13
N PHE A 19 -1.78 -7.74 -9.28
CA PHE A 19 -0.35 -7.49 -9.42
C PHE A 19 -0.07 -6.15 -10.11
N LEU A 20 1.07 -5.56 -9.78
CA LEU A 20 1.56 -4.35 -10.45
C LEU A 20 1.83 -4.65 -11.93
N GLY A 21 1.39 -3.74 -12.80
CA GLY A 21 1.40 -3.91 -14.25
C GLY A 21 0.19 -4.65 -14.80
N MET A 22 -0.75 -5.12 -13.96
CA MET A 22 -2.02 -5.70 -14.40
C MET A 22 -2.78 -4.70 -15.28
N PRO A 23 -3.27 -5.11 -16.47
CA PRO A 23 -4.12 -4.26 -17.29
C PRO A 23 -5.41 -3.90 -16.58
N GLU A 24 -5.88 -2.67 -16.76
CA GLU A 24 -7.16 -2.17 -16.23
C GLU A 24 -8.33 -3.11 -16.59
N GLU A 25 -8.38 -3.59 -17.83
CA GLU A 25 -9.42 -4.52 -18.27
C GLU A 25 -9.46 -5.84 -17.49
N ASP A 26 -8.30 -6.34 -17.04
CA ASP A 26 -8.20 -7.59 -16.29
C ASP A 26 -8.50 -7.35 -14.81
N LEU A 27 -8.08 -6.20 -14.28
CA LEU A 27 -8.51 -5.74 -12.96
C LEU A 27 -10.04 -5.72 -12.87
N LEU A 28 -10.70 -5.05 -13.83
CA LEU A 28 -12.17 -4.88 -13.83
C LEU A 28 -12.94 -6.21 -13.96
N LYS A 29 -12.36 -7.24 -14.56
CA LYS A 29 -12.96 -8.59 -14.62
C LYS A 29 -12.91 -9.32 -13.28
N GLU A 30 -11.85 -9.11 -12.51
CA GLU A 30 -11.63 -9.75 -11.21
C GLU A 30 -12.20 -8.94 -10.03
N LEU A 31 -12.39 -7.63 -10.21
CA LEU A 31 -12.90 -6.73 -9.19
C LEU A 31 -14.38 -7.03 -8.90
N ALA A 32 -14.68 -7.42 -7.66
CA ALA A 32 -16.04 -7.67 -7.24
C ALA A 32 -16.81 -6.34 -7.16
N GLN A 33 -18.03 -6.31 -7.69
CA GLN A 33 -18.94 -5.19 -7.54
C GLN A 33 -19.62 -5.23 -6.17
N PRO A 34 -19.94 -4.07 -5.56
CA PRO A 34 -19.71 -2.71 -6.07
C PRO A 34 -18.28 -2.20 -5.84
N PHE A 35 -17.81 -1.28 -6.69
CA PHE A 35 -16.61 -0.50 -6.45
C PHE A 35 -16.81 0.97 -6.82
N GLY A 36 -16.09 1.86 -6.14
CA GLY A 36 -15.99 3.29 -6.45
C GLY A 36 -14.97 3.57 -7.55
N ILE A 37 -15.14 4.71 -8.24
CA ILE A 37 -14.20 5.21 -9.24
C ILE A 37 -13.92 6.67 -8.92
N GLU A 38 -12.64 7.00 -8.77
CA GLU A 38 -12.17 8.36 -8.60
C GLU A 38 -11.16 8.71 -9.71
N ASN A 39 -11.36 9.82 -10.41
CA ASN A 39 -10.38 10.31 -11.38
C ASN A 39 -9.48 11.32 -10.71
N ARG A 40 -8.18 11.03 -10.65
CA ARG A 40 -7.13 11.91 -10.12
C ARG A 40 -6.24 12.38 -11.25
N HIS A 41 -5.33 13.32 -10.95
CA HIS A 41 -4.43 13.84 -11.98
C HIS A 41 -3.43 12.76 -12.43
N GLY A 42 -3.66 12.19 -13.62
CA GLY A 42 -2.77 11.20 -14.24
C GLY A 42 -3.08 9.75 -13.88
N CYS A 43 -4.11 9.50 -13.06
CA CYS A 43 -4.55 8.15 -12.76
C CYS A 43 -6.04 8.06 -12.44
N THR A 44 -6.56 6.85 -12.61
CA THR A 44 -7.88 6.43 -12.14
C THR A 44 -7.72 5.53 -10.93
N VAL A 45 -8.45 5.79 -9.85
CA VAL A 45 -8.48 4.96 -8.64
C VAL A 45 -9.78 4.16 -8.62
N TYR A 46 -9.64 2.84 -8.51
CA TYR A 46 -10.76 1.92 -8.30
C TYR A 46 -10.77 1.48 -6.84
N GLU A 47 -11.87 1.74 -6.14
CA GLU A 47 -12.01 1.50 -4.70
C GLU A 47 -13.00 0.36 -4.46
N ALA A 48 -12.49 -0.81 -4.08
CA ALA A 48 -13.30 -1.90 -3.59
C ALA A 48 -13.19 -1.98 -2.05
N GLU A 49 -13.97 -2.87 -1.45
CA GLU A 49 -13.94 -3.05 -0.01
C GLU A 49 -12.54 -3.47 0.45
N HIS A 50 -11.95 -2.64 1.33
CA HIS A 50 -10.62 -2.80 1.92
C HIS A 50 -9.42 -2.78 0.95
N VAL A 51 -9.63 -2.41 -0.31
CA VAL A 51 -8.54 -2.36 -1.31
C VAL A 51 -8.79 -1.29 -2.39
N SER A 52 -7.74 -0.52 -2.70
CA SER A 52 -7.74 0.49 -3.75
C SER A 52 -6.66 0.18 -4.80
N PHE A 53 -7.00 0.40 -6.07
CA PHE A 53 -6.12 0.17 -7.21
C PHE A 53 -5.91 1.46 -7.98
N PHE A 54 -4.66 1.89 -8.12
CA PHE A 54 -4.31 3.07 -8.89
C PHE A 54 -3.84 2.64 -10.28
N VAL A 55 -4.53 3.12 -11.31
CA VAL A 55 -4.31 2.79 -12.71
C VAL A 55 -3.80 4.02 -13.43
N ASP A 56 -2.63 3.91 -14.06
CA ASP A 56 -2.02 5.00 -14.81
C ASP A 56 -2.84 5.27 -16.09
N ASP A 57 -3.21 6.53 -16.32
CA ASP A 57 -4.14 6.89 -17.39
C ASP A 57 -3.56 6.68 -18.81
N LYS A 58 -2.23 6.67 -18.94
CA LYS A 58 -1.55 6.53 -20.24
C LYS A 58 -1.35 5.07 -20.63
N THR A 59 -0.85 4.28 -19.68
CA THR A 59 -0.48 2.89 -19.88
C THR A 59 -1.63 1.94 -19.60
N LYS A 60 -2.66 2.40 -18.88
CA LYS A 60 -3.82 1.63 -18.44
C LYS A 60 -3.44 0.38 -17.64
N LYS A 61 -2.44 0.55 -16.77
CA LYS A 61 -1.91 -0.51 -15.91
C LYS A 61 -1.94 -0.09 -14.45
N VAL A 62 -2.21 -1.06 -13.59
CA VAL A 62 -2.11 -0.90 -12.13
C VAL A 62 -0.67 -0.57 -11.77
N TYR A 63 -0.42 0.57 -11.14
CA TYR A 63 0.92 0.95 -10.70
C TYR A 63 1.07 0.97 -9.18
N GLN A 64 -0.05 1.03 -8.45
CA GLN A 64 -0.08 0.96 -6.99
C GLN A 64 -1.35 0.21 -6.53
N ILE A 65 -1.20 -0.55 -5.45
CA ILE A 65 -2.30 -1.26 -4.78
C ILE A 65 -2.19 -0.96 -3.29
N CYS A 66 -3.27 -0.46 -2.69
CA CYS A 66 -3.34 -0.16 -1.25
C CYS A 66 -4.41 -1.02 -0.60
N VAL A 67 -4.13 -1.54 0.59
CA VAL A 67 -5.09 -2.26 1.43
C VAL A 67 -5.25 -1.56 2.77
N THR A 68 -6.44 -1.67 3.34
CA THR A 68 -6.86 -0.90 4.52
C THR A 68 -7.52 -1.80 5.56
N GLU A 69 -7.95 -1.21 6.67
CA GLU A 69 -8.68 -1.89 7.76
C GLU A 69 -9.73 -2.85 7.19
N GLY A 70 -9.70 -4.11 7.63
CA GLY A 70 -10.58 -5.19 7.18
C GLY A 70 -9.90 -6.22 6.26
N PHE A 71 -8.84 -5.83 5.54
CA PHE A 71 -8.06 -6.76 4.73
C PHE A 71 -7.29 -7.78 5.61
N GLN A 72 -7.44 -9.07 5.32
CA GLN A 72 -6.91 -10.15 6.18
C GLN A 72 -5.55 -10.70 5.71
N GLY A 73 -5.08 -10.26 4.54
CA GLY A 73 -3.79 -10.67 4.00
C GLY A 73 -2.59 -10.10 4.76
N LYS A 74 -1.43 -10.74 4.60
CA LYS A 74 -0.22 -10.40 5.36
C LYS A 74 1.02 -10.22 4.47
N PHE A 75 1.85 -9.26 4.83
CA PHE A 75 3.24 -9.13 4.41
C PHE A 75 4.14 -10.08 5.21
N LEU A 76 5.06 -10.77 4.54
CA LEU A 76 5.94 -11.81 5.14
C LEU A 76 5.19 -12.91 5.92
N ASN A 77 3.92 -13.13 5.59
CA ASN A 77 2.98 -14.01 6.30
C ASN A 77 2.76 -13.64 7.78
N HIS A 78 3.25 -12.49 8.26
CA HIS A 78 3.20 -12.10 9.67
C HIS A 78 2.47 -10.79 9.88
N TYR A 79 2.80 -9.77 9.08
CA TYR A 79 2.44 -8.38 9.33
C TYR A 79 1.27 -7.96 8.46
N GLY A 80 0.25 -7.38 9.06
CA GLY A 80 -0.93 -6.86 8.37
C GLY A 80 -1.35 -5.52 8.94
N ILE A 81 -2.56 -5.09 8.57
CA ILE A 81 -3.18 -3.90 9.16
C ILE A 81 -3.31 -4.09 10.68
N GLY A 82 -3.02 -3.03 11.44
CA GLY A 82 -2.97 -3.03 12.90
C GLY A 82 -1.70 -3.60 13.53
N SER A 83 -0.75 -4.14 12.74
CA SER A 83 0.58 -4.53 13.25
C SER A 83 1.42 -3.29 13.54
N ASP A 84 2.35 -3.36 14.48
CA ASP A 84 3.27 -2.26 14.77
C ASP A 84 4.37 -2.17 13.69
N LEU A 85 4.77 -0.95 13.33
CA LEU A 85 5.84 -0.73 12.35
C LEU A 85 7.18 -1.33 12.78
N LEU A 86 7.51 -1.25 14.07
CA LEU A 86 8.75 -1.80 14.63
C LEU A 86 8.71 -3.33 14.74
N ASP A 87 7.54 -3.97 14.69
CA ASP A 87 7.46 -5.43 14.54
C ASP A 87 7.97 -5.87 13.16
N VAL A 88 7.80 -5.04 12.13
CA VAL A 88 8.28 -5.29 10.76
C VAL A 88 9.79 -5.11 10.66
N ASP A 89 10.32 -4.01 11.20
CA ASP A 89 11.76 -3.77 11.33
C ASP A 89 12.06 -3.00 12.63
N PRO A 90 12.71 -3.65 13.62
CA PRO A 90 12.86 -3.09 14.96
C PRO A 90 13.91 -1.99 15.06
N ASP A 91 14.66 -1.69 14.00
CA ASP A 91 15.62 -0.59 14.01
C ASP A 91 14.99 0.67 13.36
N PRO A 92 14.66 1.70 14.16
CA PRO A 92 14.00 2.92 13.70
C PRO A 92 14.74 3.65 12.59
N LYS A 93 16.06 3.46 12.44
CA LYS A 93 16.86 4.13 11.41
C LYS A 93 16.60 3.62 10.00
N ASN A 94 16.00 2.43 9.86
CA ASN A 94 15.66 1.87 8.55
C ASN A 94 14.39 2.47 7.95
N TRP A 95 13.64 3.25 8.74
CA TRP A 95 12.37 3.85 8.37
C TRP A 95 12.55 5.32 7.99
N HIS A 96 12.22 5.65 6.76
CA HIS A 96 12.02 7.00 6.28
C HIS A 96 10.56 7.41 6.48
N VAL A 97 10.33 8.68 6.84
CA VAL A 97 9.00 9.24 7.02
C VAL A 97 8.78 10.33 6.00
N ASP A 98 7.72 10.18 5.21
CA ASP A 98 7.21 11.22 4.33
C ASP A 98 5.99 11.86 5.00
N TRP A 99 6.17 13.07 5.51
CA TRP A 99 5.11 13.81 6.20
C TRP A 99 4.09 14.44 5.26
N GLU A 100 4.46 14.70 4.00
CA GLU A 100 3.51 15.23 3.02
C GLU A 100 2.51 14.14 2.63
N ALA A 101 2.98 12.90 2.51
CA ALA A 101 2.16 11.73 2.22
C ALA A 101 1.69 10.97 3.48
N SER A 102 2.07 11.40 4.69
CA SER A 102 1.76 10.73 5.97
C SER A 102 2.09 9.23 5.98
N CYS A 103 3.22 8.86 5.39
CA CYS A 103 3.60 7.46 5.21
C CYS A 103 5.03 7.13 5.61
N TYR A 104 5.27 5.84 5.82
CA TYR A 104 6.55 5.24 6.12
C TYR A 104 7.02 4.34 4.98
N SER A 105 8.30 4.46 4.67
CA SER A 105 8.99 3.51 3.80
C SER A 105 10.22 2.97 4.49
N SER A 106 10.58 1.72 4.20
CA SER A 106 11.78 1.09 4.75
C SER A 106 12.81 0.87 3.66
N VAL A 107 14.06 1.22 3.97
CA VAL A 107 15.20 0.95 3.07
C VAL A 107 15.33 -0.55 2.79
N LYS A 108 15.02 -1.42 3.77
CA LYS A 108 15.06 -2.89 3.61
C LYS A 108 13.88 -3.43 2.81
N HIS A 109 12.74 -2.74 2.85
CA HIS A 109 11.50 -3.17 2.25
C HIS A 109 11.04 -2.24 1.13
N ARG A 110 11.91 -1.97 0.15
CA ARG A 110 11.53 -1.22 -1.06
C ARG A 110 10.32 -1.85 -1.79
N GLY A 111 9.42 -1.01 -2.29
CA GLY A 111 8.19 -1.39 -2.99
C GLY A 111 7.00 -1.73 -2.08
N ILE A 112 7.11 -1.46 -0.78
CA ILE A 112 5.99 -1.46 0.16
C ILE A 112 6.06 -0.20 1.02
N ILE A 113 4.91 0.38 1.30
CA ILE A 113 4.71 1.63 2.03
C ILE A 113 3.64 1.38 3.07
N PHE A 114 3.82 1.95 4.25
CA PHE A 114 2.89 1.84 5.35
C PHE A 114 2.35 3.23 5.65
N GLU A 115 1.06 3.47 5.43
CA GLU A 115 0.46 4.75 5.81
C GLU A 115 -0.09 4.67 7.23
N LEU A 116 0.00 5.80 7.92
CA LEU A 116 -0.52 5.97 9.26
C LEU A 116 -2.05 6.10 9.25
N GLU A 117 -2.68 5.78 10.38
CA GLU A 117 -4.07 6.19 10.59
C GLU A 117 -4.17 7.73 10.65
N GLU A 118 -5.32 8.28 10.23
CA GLU A 118 -5.55 9.73 10.10
C GLU A 118 -5.30 10.54 11.38
N ASP A 119 -5.35 9.89 12.55
CA ASP A 119 -5.20 10.51 13.87
C ASP A 119 -3.78 10.41 14.45
N ALA A 120 -2.81 9.89 13.69
CA ALA A 120 -1.44 9.75 14.16
C ALA A 120 -0.80 11.11 14.49
N ILE A 121 -0.29 11.25 15.73
CA ILE A 121 0.33 12.50 16.21
C ILE A 121 1.81 12.52 15.80
N MET A 122 2.18 13.43 14.90
CA MET A 122 3.54 13.60 14.33
C MET A 122 4.69 13.44 15.35
N TYR A 123 4.56 14.04 16.54
CA TYR A 123 5.60 13.98 17.58
C TYR A 123 5.79 12.57 18.19
N GLU A 124 4.70 11.83 18.38
CA GLU A 124 4.73 10.49 18.94
C GLU A 124 5.29 9.51 17.90
N VAL A 125 4.85 9.70 16.66
CA VAL A 125 5.29 8.98 15.45
C VAL A 125 6.81 9.12 15.26
N GLU A 126 7.36 10.34 15.37
CA GLU A 126 8.81 10.59 15.27
C GLU A 126 9.65 9.94 16.38
N LYS A 127 9.15 9.96 17.62
CA LYS A 127 9.94 9.54 18.78
C LYS A 127 9.90 8.06 19.05
N GLY A 128 8.74 7.42 18.87
CA GLY A 128 8.52 6.02 19.21
C GLY A 128 8.54 5.11 17.99
N LYS A 129 8.02 5.58 16.85
CA LYS A 129 7.62 4.72 15.71
C LYS A 129 6.73 3.53 16.10
N GLU A 130 6.17 3.54 17.30
CA GLU A 130 5.20 2.57 17.82
C GLU A 130 3.80 3.03 17.41
N PHE A 131 3.42 2.72 16.17
CA PHE A 131 2.11 3.05 15.62
C PHE A 131 1.57 1.87 14.83
N PRO A 132 0.26 1.57 14.97
CA PRO A 132 -0.38 0.56 14.16
C PRO A 132 -0.38 1.00 12.70
N ILE A 133 -0.09 0.05 11.82
CA ILE A 133 -0.20 0.22 10.37
C ILE A 133 -1.68 0.38 10.03
N GLY A 134 -2.09 1.54 9.51
CA GLY A 134 -3.47 1.77 9.04
C GLY A 134 -3.67 1.30 7.61
N TRP A 135 -2.66 1.50 6.75
CA TRP A 135 -2.70 1.12 5.34
C TRP A 135 -1.40 0.47 4.90
N ILE A 136 -1.48 -0.48 3.96
CA ILE A 136 -0.31 -1.04 3.28
C ILE A 136 -0.46 -0.84 1.78
N CYS A 137 0.45 -0.07 1.19
CA CYS A 137 0.52 0.12 -0.24
C CYS A 137 1.73 -0.61 -0.83
N ILE A 138 1.56 -1.19 -2.01
CA ILE A 138 2.67 -1.66 -2.85
C ILE A 138 2.71 -0.86 -4.14
N ALA A 139 3.93 -0.57 -4.58
CA ALA A 139 4.20 0.17 -5.81
C ALA A 139 5.55 -0.28 -6.37
N HIS A 140 5.83 0.06 -7.63
CA HIS A 140 7.11 -0.29 -8.22
C HIS A 140 8.25 0.39 -7.42
N PRO A 141 9.34 -0.32 -7.07
CA PRO A 141 10.41 0.25 -6.25
C PRO A 141 11.00 1.57 -6.77
N SER A 142 11.02 1.76 -8.10
CA SER A 142 11.52 2.97 -8.75
C SER A 142 10.66 4.22 -8.54
N MET A 143 9.44 4.09 -7.99
CA MET A 143 8.61 5.26 -7.68
C MET A 143 9.09 6.05 -6.46
N TYR A 144 9.97 5.43 -5.66
CA TYR A 144 10.51 5.99 -4.41
C TYR A 144 12.03 5.82 -4.37
N GLU A 145 12.65 5.62 -5.53
CA GLU A 145 14.06 5.93 -5.67
C GLU A 145 14.12 7.45 -5.65
N ASP A 146 14.60 8.00 -4.54
CA ASP A 146 15.03 9.38 -4.48
C ASP A 146 15.77 9.68 -5.77
N GLY A 147 15.34 10.74 -6.45
CA GLY A 147 16.20 11.41 -7.39
C GLY A 147 17.43 11.87 -6.61
N GLU A 148 18.48 11.06 -6.58
CA GLU A 148 19.83 11.57 -6.50
C GLU A 148 20.12 12.22 -7.86
N GLU A 149 19.68 13.48 -8.00
CA GLU A 149 20.48 14.63 -8.47
C GLU A 149 19.66 15.94 -8.43
#